data_AF-A0A7X7YJ17-F1
#
_entry.id   AF-A0A7X7YJ17-F1
#
_cell.length_a   1.000
_cell.length_b   1.000
_cell.length_c   1.000
_cell.angle_alpha   90.00
_cell.angle_beta   90.00
_cell.angle_gamma   90.00
#
_symmetry.space_group_name_H-M   'P 1'
#
loop_
_entity.id
_entity.type
_entity.pdbx_description
1 polymer ?
#
loop_
_entity_poly.entity_id
_entity_poly.type
_entity_poly.pdbx_seq_one_letter_code
_entity_poly.pdbx_strand_id
1 'polypeptide(L)'
;MQLVIKQADQFVKEFHFDQGPIYIGREVESQVCLAHESVNYEHCVLCGAQNQWFAQDLDRQGRTKLNNQPIRKSPIKDGDVLVVGDFTIEIHMVSGGVVLPSEQAKEEVLKHATRAMKNIIRRYDQGDSPDIRMPPARHKDFQTALTAIQKADTPELFNKTLLAVALKHFNMLHTWVGIRKSPTGELTHKIGKRRTGQSVELHEILFRDLIDEALSRQEYILIPILPKEKIYERIRSALIAPILSMTGCHGVIYIDNAAEDNHYSLTDLDYLMLLTTAVGVRMKELFAKDPHEPQKESPHDATRISV
;
A
#
# COMPACT_ATOMS: atom_id res chain seq x y z
N MET A 1 -12.21 -24.87 2.79
CA MET A 1 -13.26 -24.25 1.98
C MET A 1 -12.82 -24.31 0.52
N GLN A 2 -13.66 -24.86 -0.34
CA GLN A 2 -13.47 -24.87 -1.79
C GLN A 2 -14.35 -23.77 -2.40
N LEU A 3 -13.78 -23.01 -3.33
CA LEU A 3 -14.48 -22.01 -4.13
C LEU A 3 -14.48 -22.46 -5.58
N VAL A 4 -15.65 -22.58 -6.18
CA VAL A 4 -15.83 -22.93 -7.60
C VAL A 4 -16.30 -21.69 -8.34
N ILE A 5 -15.47 -21.20 -9.25
CA ILE A 5 -15.70 -19.95 -10.00
C ILE A 5 -16.34 -20.29 -11.34
N LYS A 6 -17.47 -19.64 -11.64
CA LYS A 6 -18.19 -19.73 -12.91
C LYS A 6 -18.39 -18.35 -13.52
N GLN A 7 -18.41 -18.29 -14.85
CA GLN A 7 -18.78 -17.12 -15.63
C GLN A 7 -19.77 -17.57 -16.71
N ALA A 8 -20.95 -16.94 -16.78
CA ALA A 8 -22.04 -17.38 -17.68
C ALA A 8 -22.31 -18.90 -17.61
N ASP A 9 -22.41 -19.43 -16.39
CA ASP A 9 -22.58 -20.86 -16.04
C ASP A 9 -21.47 -21.81 -16.50
N GLN A 10 -20.38 -21.30 -17.08
CA GLN A 10 -19.20 -22.09 -17.44
C GLN A 10 -18.20 -22.09 -16.30
N PHE A 11 -17.67 -23.27 -15.96
CA PHE A 11 -16.57 -23.41 -15.01
C PHE A 11 -15.33 -22.67 -15.51
N VAL A 12 -14.76 -21.82 -14.66
CA VAL A 12 -13.54 -21.07 -14.94
C VAL A 12 -12.35 -21.67 -14.19
N LYS A 13 -12.49 -21.77 -12.86
CA LYS A 13 -11.41 -22.18 -11.96
C LYS A 13 -11.95 -22.59 -10.60
N GLU A 14 -11.17 -23.36 -9.86
CA GLU A 14 -11.44 -23.62 -8.45
C GLU A 14 -10.24 -23.31 -7.57
N PHE A 15 -10.51 -23.04 -6.29
CA PHE A 15 -9.51 -22.75 -5.29
C PHE A 15 -9.84 -23.44 -3.97
N HIS A 16 -8.83 -23.81 -3.21
CA HIS A 16 -8.97 -24.41 -1.89
C HIS A 16 -8.26 -23.54 -0.85
N PHE A 17 -8.99 -23.19 0.21
CA PHE A 17 -8.50 -22.35 1.29
C PHE A 17 -8.92 -22.92 2.64
N ASP A 18 -7.96 -23.06 3.55
CA ASP A 18 -8.22 -23.54 4.92
C ASP A 18 -8.55 -22.38 5.87
N GLN A 19 -8.16 -21.16 5.50
CA GLN A 19 -8.33 -19.93 6.28
C GLN A 19 -8.32 -18.70 5.36
N GLY A 20 -8.96 -17.62 5.81
CA GLY A 20 -8.91 -16.29 5.21
C GLY A 20 -7.96 -15.35 5.95
N PRO A 21 -7.89 -14.07 5.56
CA PRO A 21 -8.72 -13.43 4.53
C PRO A 21 -8.37 -13.89 3.11
N ILE A 22 -9.39 -14.06 2.27
CA ILE A 22 -9.27 -14.33 0.83
C ILE A 22 -9.83 -13.12 0.09
N TYR A 23 -8.97 -12.35 -0.56
CA TYR A 23 -9.38 -11.22 -1.38
C TYR A 23 -9.80 -11.71 -2.76
N ILE A 24 -10.95 -11.20 -3.19
CA ILE A 24 -11.55 -11.47 -4.50
C ILE A 24 -11.64 -10.12 -5.21
N GLY A 25 -11.03 -10.03 -6.39
CA GLY A 25 -10.91 -8.77 -7.10
C GLY A 25 -10.29 -8.95 -8.48
N ARG A 26 -10.19 -7.84 -9.22
CA ARG A 26 -9.63 -7.81 -10.58
C ARG A 26 -8.11 -7.81 -10.61
N GLU A 27 -7.46 -7.39 -9.52
CA GLU A 27 -6.01 -7.36 -9.42
C GLU A 27 -5.42 -8.78 -9.33
N VAL A 28 -4.27 -9.01 -10.00
CA VAL A 28 -3.59 -10.32 -9.98
C VAL A 28 -3.17 -10.76 -8.57
N GLU A 29 -3.02 -9.79 -7.68
CA GLU A 29 -2.60 -9.95 -6.30
C GLU A 29 -3.75 -10.41 -5.39
N SER A 30 -5.00 -10.37 -5.87
CA SER A 30 -6.12 -11.03 -5.20
C SER A 30 -5.90 -12.54 -5.19
N GLN A 31 -6.07 -13.20 -4.04
CA GLN A 31 -5.97 -14.66 -3.95
C GLN A 31 -6.92 -15.35 -4.94
N VAL A 32 -8.08 -14.73 -5.20
CA VAL A 32 -8.97 -15.06 -6.31
C VAL A 32 -9.03 -13.86 -7.26
N CYS A 33 -8.13 -13.86 -8.25
CA CYS A 33 -8.13 -12.87 -9.32
C CYS A 33 -9.17 -13.20 -10.39
N LEU A 34 -10.12 -12.28 -10.58
CA LEU A 34 -11.15 -12.29 -11.61
C LEU A 34 -10.91 -11.10 -12.55
N ALA A 35 -10.00 -11.28 -13.51
CA ALA A 35 -9.52 -10.24 -14.43
C ALA A 35 -10.58 -9.79 -15.47
N HIS A 36 -11.66 -9.16 -15.01
CA HIS A 36 -12.79 -8.73 -15.82
C HIS A 36 -13.28 -7.33 -15.44
N GLU A 37 -13.80 -6.57 -16.40
CA GLU A 37 -14.22 -5.18 -16.17
C GLU A 37 -15.41 -5.03 -15.21
N SER A 38 -16.26 -6.06 -15.10
CA SER A 38 -17.36 -6.11 -14.14
C SER A 38 -16.89 -6.23 -12.68
N VAL A 39 -15.61 -6.52 -12.44
CA VAL A 39 -15.03 -6.75 -11.12
C VAL A 39 -14.14 -5.57 -10.74
N ASN A 40 -14.31 -5.04 -9.52
CA ASN A 40 -13.43 -4.00 -8.99
C ASN A 40 -12.06 -4.58 -8.64
N TYR A 41 -11.04 -3.72 -8.59
CA TYR A 41 -9.68 -4.09 -8.18
C TYR A 41 -9.67 -4.89 -6.86
N GLU A 42 -10.43 -4.44 -5.87
CA GLU A 42 -10.79 -5.20 -4.67
C GLU A 42 -12.32 -5.19 -4.55
N HIS A 43 -12.96 -6.33 -4.79
CA HIS A 43 -14.43 -6.39 -4.86
C HIS A 43 -15.03 -6.83 -3.53
N CYS A 44 -14.53 -7.95 -2.99
CA CYS A 44 -14.96 -8.46 -1.70
C CYS A 44 -13.85 -9.28 -1.05
N VAL A 45 -14.03 -9.58 0.23
CA VAL A 45 -13.12 -10.44 1.00
C VAL A 45 -13.91 -11.50 1.74
N LEU A 46 -13.40 -12.73 1.74
CA LEU A 46 -13.90 -13.82 2.58
C LEU A 46 -13.01 -13.97 3.81
N CYS A 47 -13.57 -13.77 4.99
CA CYS A 47 -12.85 -13.87 6.25
C CYS A 47 -13.35 -15.09 7.02
N GLY A 48 -12.46 -15.97 7.48
CA GLY A 48 -12.88 -17.14 8.24
C GLY A 48 -11.78 -18.15 8.51
N ALA A 49 -12.04 -19.07 9.44
CA ALA A 49 -11.22 -20.24 9.72
C ALA A 49 -12.12 -21.36 10.28
N GLN A 50 -11.72 -22.62 10.09
CA GLN A 50 -12.28 -23.79 10.82
C GLN A 50 -13.83 -23.85 10.88
N ASN A 51 -14.51 -23.62 9.74
CA ASN A 51 -15.97 -23.65 9.52
C ASN A 51 -16.78 -22.39 9.86
N GLN A 52 -16.15 -21.26 10.14
CA GLN A 52 -16.85 -19.98 10.25
C GLN A 52 -16.31 -18.99 9.24
N TRP A 53 -17.13 -18.65 8.25
CA TRP A 53 -16.78 -17.76 7.16
C TRP A 53 -17.79 -16.63 7.01
N PHE A 54 -17.30 -15.46 6.63
CA PHE A 54 -18.10 -14.28 6.34
C PHE A 54 -17.63 -13.66 5.03
N ALA A 55 -18.57 -13.25 4.19
CA ALA A 55 -18.30 -12.44 3.01
C ALA A 55 -18.48 -10.98 3.41
N GLN A 56 -17.54 -10.13 3.01
CA GLN A 56 -17.64 -8.70 3.17
C GLN A 56 -17.43 -8.01 1.82
N ASP A 57 -18.39 -7.19 1.45
CA ASP A 57 -18.32 -6.32 0.29
C ASP A 57 -17.32 -5.19 0.54
N LEU A 58 -16.35 -5.04 -0.36
CA LEU A 58 -15.38 -3.95 -0.36
C LEU A 58 -15.73 -2.88 -1.40
N ASP A 59 -16.73 -3.14 -2.25
CA ASP A 59 -17.22 -2.21 -3.25
C ASP A 59 -17.98 -1.04 -2.60
N ARG A 60 -17.65 0.20 -2.99
CA ARG A 60 -18.45 1.37 -2.59
C ARG A 60 -19.90 1.26 -3.03
N GLN A 61 -20.15 0.66 -4.20
CA GLN A 61 -21.48 0.53 -4.81
C GLN A 61 -22.32 -0.62 -4.25
N GLY A 62 -21.79 -1.48 -3.37
CA GLY A 62 -22.61 -2.54 -2.74
C GLY A 62 -23.04 -3.63 -3.72
N ARG A 63 -22.17 -4.01 -4.66
CA ARG A 63 -22.53 -4.91 -5.77
C ARG A 63 -22.26 -6.39 -5.48
N THR A 64 -21.62 -6.72 -4.37
CA THR A 64 -21.50 -8.13 -3.93
C THR A 64 -22.85 -8.65 -3.48
N LYS A 65 -23.28 -9.80 -4.01
CA LYS A 65 -24.50 -10.49 -3.58
C LYS A 65 -24.18 -11.88 -3.04
N LEU A 66 -24.87 -12.29 -1.99
CA LEU A 66 -24.87 -13.66 -1.50
C LEU A 66 -26.28 -14.22 -1.69
N ASN A 67 -26.43 -15.33 -2.41
CA ASN A 67 -27.73 -15.95 -2.72
C ASN A 67 -28.74 -14.93 -3.28
N ASN A 68 -28.29 -14.16 -4.28
CA ASN A 68 -29.04 -13.06 -4.92
C ASN A 68 -29.42 -11.87 -4.04
N GLN A 69 -28.99 -11.82 -2.77
CA GLN A 69 -29.21 -10.69 -1.87
C GLN A 69 -27.94 -9.83 -1.74
N PRO A 70 -28.02 -8.50 -1.89
CA PRO A 70 -26.86 -7.63 -1.69
C PRO A 70 -26.38 -7.71 -0.24
N ILE A 71 -25.07 -7.75 -0.04
CA ILE A 71 -24.46 -7.83 1.28
C ILE A 71 -23.53 -6.65 1.52
N ARG A 72 -23.44 -6.22 2.78
CA ARG A 72 -22.27 -5.47 3.27
C ARG A 72 -21.31 -6.38 4.02
N LYS A 73 -21.86 -7.21 4.90
CA LYS A 73 -21.18 -8.31 5.58
C LYS A 73 -22.21 -9.39 5.91
N SER A 74 -21.94 -10.64 5.54
CA SER A 74 -22.87 -11.75 5.79
C SER A 74 -22.11 -13.03 6.12
N PRO A 75 -22.58 -13.86 7.07
CA PRO A 75 -22.07 -15.22 7.22
C PRO A 75 -22.29 -16.01 5.94
N ILE A 76 -21.39 -16.97 5.68
CA ILE A 76 -21.43 -17.89 4.54
C ILE A 76 -21.56 -19.30 5.07
N LYS A 77 -22.33 -20.12 4.36
CA LYS A 77 -22.53 -21.54 4.62
C LYS A 77 -22.13 -22.38 3.41
N ASP A 78 -22.05 -23.68 3.64
CA ASP A 78 -21.91 -24.65 2.56
C ASP A 78 -23.08 -24.53 1.57
N GLY A 79 -22.76 -24.53 0.28
CA GLY A 79 -23.72 -24.39 -0.82
C GLY A 79 -24.12 -22.95 -1.13
N ASP A 80 -23.62 -21.95 -0.41
CA ASP A 80 -23.91 -20.55 -0.72
C ASP A 80 -23.24 -20.12 -2.03
N VAL A 81 -23.87 -19.14 -2.68
CA VAL A 81 -23.44 -18.60 -3.96
C VAL A 81 -23.16 -17.10 -3.84
N LEU A 82 -21.91 -16.71 -4.04
CA LEU A 82 -21.49 -15.30 -4.08
C LEU A 82 -21.43 -14.81 -5.53
N VAL A 83 -22.04 -13.66 -5.80
CA VAL A 83 -22.02 -12.99 -7.10
C VAL A 83 -21.12 -11.77 -7.03
N VAL A 84 -20.14 -11.73 -7.94
CA VAL A 84 -19.08 -10.71 -8.01
C VAL A 84 -18.95 -10.27 -9.48
N GLY A 85 -19.58 -9.15 -9.83
CA GLY A 85 -19.70 -8.75 -11.24
C GLY A 85 -20.43 -9.82 -12.05
N ASP A 86 -19.82 -10.28 -13.14
CA ASP A 86 -20.37 -11.33 -14.01
C ASP A 86 -19.99 -12.77 -13.57
N PHE A 87 -19.35 -12.89 -12.40
CA PHE A 87 -18.92 -14.17 -11.86
C PHE A 87 -19.85 -14.66 -10.77
N THR A 88 -19.98 -15.97 -10.72
CA THR A 88 -20.67 -16.72 -9.68
C THR A 88 -19.67 -17.62 -8.98
N ILE A 89 -19.61 -17.56 -7.66
CA ILE A 89 -18.66 -18.29 -6.83
C ILE A 89 -19.48 -19.20 -5.92
N GLU A 90 -19.46 -20.50 -6.21
CA GLU A 90 -20.08 -21.52 -5.37
C GLU A 90 -19.13 -21.87 -4.24
N ILE A 91 -19.65 -21.93 -3.01
CA ILE A 91 -18.87 -22.10 -1.81
C ILE A 91 -19.17 -23.47 -1.20
N HIS A 92 -18.15 -24.31 -1.11
CA HIS A 92 -18.24 -25.63 -0.50
C HIS A 92 -17.37 -25.72 0.75
N MET A 93 -17.99 -26.04 1.88
CA MET A 93 -17.31 -26.24 3.16
C MET A 93 -17.00 -27.73 3.34
N VAL A 94 -15.73 -28.05 3.59
CA VAL A 94 -15.34 -29.43 3.89
C VAL A 94 -15.77 -29.74 5.32
N SER A 95 -16.80 -30.58 5.46
CA SER A 95 -17.47 -30.84 6.73
C SER A 95 -16.52 -31.45 7.77
N GLY A 96 -16.42 -30.77 8.90
CA GLY A 96 -15.87 -31.28 10.15
C GLY A 96 -16.74 -30.78 11.29
N GLY A 97 -17.86 -31.46 11.56
CA GLY A 97 -18.70 -31.36 12.76
C GLY A 97 -19.26 -29.97 13.11
N VAL A 98 -20.58 -29.83 13.11
CA VAL A 98 -21.25 -28.63 13.66
C VAL A 98 -21.09 -28.65 15.19
N VAL A 99 -20.16 -27.86 15.72
CA VAL A 99 -20.09 -27.51 17.14
C VAL A 99 -20.70 -26.12 17.30
N LEU A 100 -21.79 -26.03 18.06
CA LEU A 100 -22.38 -24.74 18.44
C LEU A 100 -21.31 -23.91 19.19
N PRO A 101 -21.18 -22.60 18.91
CA PRO A 101 -20.05 -21.84 19.42
C PRO A 101 -20.11 -21.73 20.95
N SER A 102 -19.08 -22.22 21.64
CA SER A 102 -18.82 -21.80 23.01
C SER A 102 -18.44 -20.32 23.03
N GLU A 103 -18.68 -19.61 24.13
CA GLU A 103 -18.23 -18.22 24.30
C GLU A 103 -16.71 -18.08 24.09
N GLN A 104 -15.95 -19.14 24.38
CA GLN A 104 -14.50 -19.22 24.11
C GLN A 104 -14.18 -19.28 22.61
N ALA A 105 -14.97 -20.00 21.80
CA ALA A 105 -14.79 -20.05 20.34
C ALA A 105 -15.12 -18.71 19.67
N LYS A 106 -16.11 -17.96 20.19
CA LYS A 106 -16.37 -16.58 19.74
C LYS A 106 -15.20 -15.65 20.03
N GLU A 107 -14.56 -15.81 21.19
CA GLU A 107 -13.38 -15.04 21.59
C GLU A 107 -12.14 -15.42 20.76
N GLU A 108 -11.96 -16.69 20.41
CA GLU A 108 -10.88 -17.14 19.51
C GLU A 108 -11.08 -16.71 18.06
N VAL A 109 -12.32 -16.67 17.56
CA VAL A 109 -12.68 -16.12 16.26
C VAL A 109 -12.45 -14.61 16.22
N LEU A 110 -12.74 -13.91 17.33
CA LEU A 110 -12.38 -12.49 17.48
C LEU A 110 -10.85 -12.30 17.52
N LYS A 111 -10.10 -13.19 18.20
CA LYS A 111 -8.62 -13.20 18.23
C LYS A 111 -7.99 -13.53 16.86
N HIS A 112 -8.59 -14.40 16.06
CA HIS A 112 -8.12 -14.73 14.71
C HIS A 112 -8.52 -13.68 13.67
N ALA A 113 -9.71 -13.09 13.78
CA ALA A 113 -10.09 -11.89 13.03
C ALA A 113 -9.24 -10.66 13.41
N THR A 114 -8.58 -10.69 14.57
CA THR A 114 -7.58 -9.71 15.03
C THR A 114 -6.15 -10.22 14.94
N ARG A 115 -5.85 -11.23 14.10
CA ARG A 115 -4.46 -11.46 13.69
C ARG A 115 -4.02 -10.18 12.98
N ALA A 116 -3.13 -9.43 13.63
CA ALA A 116 -2.66 -8.13 13.16
C ALA A 116 -2.38 -8.22 11.67
N MET A 117 -3.12 -7.46 10.85
CA MET A 117 -2.87 -7.44 9.43
C MET A 117 -1.39 -7.12 9.25
N LYS A 118 -0.69 -7.98 8.53
CA LYS A 118 0.72 -7.74 8.27
C LYS A 118 0.82 -6.62 7.25
N ASN A 119 1.68 -5.66 7.55
CA ASN A 119 2.09 -4.68 6.55
C ASN A 119 2.67 -5.43 5.34
N ILE A 120 2.38 -4.94 4.15
CA ILE A 120 2.99 -5.46 2.93
C ILE A 120 4.29 -4.70 2.70
N ILE A 121 5.37 -5.44 2.51
CA ILE A 121 6.72 -4.91 2.34
C ILE A 121 7.18 -5.21 0.91
N ARG A 122 7.70 -4.19 0.22
CA ARG A 122 8.35 -4.30 -1.08
C ARG A 122 9.79 -3.79 -1.02
N ARG A 123 10.65 -4.40 -1.84
CA ARG A 123 12.04 -3.99 -2.06
C ARG A 123 12.41 -4.16 -3.53
N TYR A 124 13.29 -3.29 -4.04
CA TYR A 124 13.76 -3.37 -5.43
C TYR A 124 14.76 -4.52 -5.67
N ASP A 125 15.46 -4.96 -4.64
CA ASP A 125 16.53 -5.97 -4.70
C ASP A 125 16.03 -7.40 -4.43
N GLN A 126 14.72 -7.58 -4.21
CA GLN A 126 14.13 -8.89 -3.98
C GLN A 126 13.86 -9.60 -5.32
N GLY A 127 14.49 -10.77 -5.52
CA GLY A 127 14.48 -11.49 -6.80
C GLY A 127 13.11 -11.99 -7.28
N ASP A 128 12.21 -12.30 -6.34
CA ASP A 128 10.83 -12.74 -6.64
C ASP A 128 9.80 -11.61 -6.49
N SER A 129 10.22 -10.34 -6.58
CA SER A 129 9.30 -9.20 -6.51
C SER A 129 8.36 -9.19 -7.71
N PRO A 130 7.03 -9.05 -7.52
CA PRO A 130 6.11 -8.91 -8.64
C PRO A 130 6.36 -7.59 -9.39
N ASP A 131 5.84 -7.50 -10.61
CA ASP A 131 5.94 -6.29 -11.44
C ASP A 131 5.52 -5.03 -10.67
N ILE A 132 6.10 -3.90 -11.06
CA ILE A 132 5.69 -2.58 -10.60
C ILE A 132 4.64 -2.05 -11.56
N ARG A 133 3.44 -1.79 -11.03
CA ARG A 133 2.27 -1.42 -11.83
C ARG A 133 1.90 0.04 -11.67
N MET A 134 1.43 0.63 -12.76
CA MET A 134 0.79 1.94 -12.75
C MET A 134 -0.42 1.90 -13.68
N PRO A 135 -1.62 2.30 -13.22
CA PRO A 135 -2.80 2.37 -14.08
C PRO A 135 -2.52 3.34 -15.25
N PRO A 136 -2.85 2.97 -16.51
CA PRO A 136 -2.60 3.85 -17.66
C PRO A 136 -3.21 5.25 -17.52
N ALA A 137 -4.35 5.36 -16.82
CA ALA A 137 -5.01 6.63 -16.53
C ALA A 137 -4.12 7.62 -15.74
N ARG A 138 -3.17 7.14 -14.95
CA ARG A 138 -2.23 7.98 -14.17
C ARG A 138 -1.14 8.60 -15.04
N HIS A 139 -1.03 8.28 -16.34
CA HIS A 139 0.08 8.72 -17.20
C HIS A 139 0.30 10.25 -17.19
N LYS A 140 -0.76 11.03 -17.41
CA LYS A 140 -0.67 12.51 -17.43
C LYS A 140 -0.30 13.09 -16.06
N ASP A 141 -0.87 12.53 -15.00
CA ASP A 141 -0.56 12.94 -13.64
C ASP A 141 0.89 12.61 -13.27
N PHE A 142 1.37 11.43 -13.67
CA PHE A 142 2.75 11.03 -13.49
C PHE A 142 3.71 11.98 -14.21
N GLN A 143 3.48 12.28 -15.49
CA GLN A 143 4.30 13.25 -16.23
C GLN A 143 4.31 14.64 -15.58
N THR A 144 3.16 15.09 -15.08
CA THR A 144 3.04 16.38 -14.38
C THR A 144 3.84 16.38 -13.07
N ALA A 145 3.74 15.31 -12.28
CA ALA A 145 4.49 15.14 -11.05
C ALA A 145 6.00 15.11 -11.32
N LEU A 146 6.45 14.33 -12.30
CA LEU A 146 7.86 14.27 -12.70
C LEU A 146 8.38 15.65 -13.10
N THR A 147 7.62 16.39 -13.91
CA THR A 147 8.00 17.74 -14.33
C THR A 147 8.16 18.69 -13.14
N ALA A 148 7.24 18.63 -12.17
CA ALA A 148 7.32 19.45 -10.96
C ALA A 148 8.56 19.09 -10.12
N ILE A 149 8.80 17.80 -9.89
CA ILE A 149 9.95 17.30 -9.13
C ILE A 149 11.28 17.76 -9.77
N GLN A 150 11.40 17.68 -11.09
CA GLN A 150 12.61 18.09 -11.81
C GLN A 150 12.87 19.60 -11.73
N LYS A 151 11.81 20.42 -11.76
CA LYS A 151 11.90 21.89 -11.70
C LYS A 151 12.28 22.42 -10.32
N ALA A 152 12.06 21.66 -9.26
CA ALA A 152 12.43 22.09 -7.93
C ALA A 152 13.96 22.03 -7.75
N ASP A 153 14.57 23.19 -7.52
CA ASP A 153 16.01 23.41 -7.59
C ASP A 153 16.66 23.77 -6.24
N THR A 154 15.88 24.12 -5.22
CA THR A 154 16.35 24.22 -3.83
C THR A 154 15.75 23.11 -2.97
N PRO A 155 16.43 22.67 -1.89
CA PRO A 155 15.89 21.69 -0.96
C PRO A 155 14.51 22.05 -0.38
N GLU A 156 14.25 23.32 -0.09
CA GLU A 156 12.97 23.80 0.45
C GLU A 156 11.85 23.69 -0.59
N LEU A 157 12.11 24.14 -1.82
CA LEU A 157 11.13 24.04 -2.91
C LEU A 157 10.89 22.58 -3.28
N PHE A 158 11.93 21.75 -3.24
CA PHE A 158 11.85 20.32 -3.47
C PHE A 158 10.94 19.66 -2.45
N ASN A 159 11.17 19.89 -1.15
CA ASN A 159 10.35 19.29 -0.10
C ASN A 159 8.87 19.74 -0.18
N LYS A 160 8.62 21.02 -0.49
CA LYS A 160 7.25 21.53 -0.75
C LYS A 160 6.61 20.89 -1.98
N THR A 161 7.38 20.65 -3.03
CA THR A 161 6.93 19.99 -4.26
C THR A 161 6.53 18.54 -3.99
N LEU A 162 7.35 17.79 -3.24
CA LEU A 162 7.04 16.40 -2.87
C LEU A 162 5.74 16.31 -2.08
N LEU A 163 5.57 17.21 -1.10
CA LEU A 163 4.33 17.33 -0.37
C LEU A 163 3.15 17.59 -1.32
N ALA A 164 3.24 18.59 -2.20
CA ALA A 164 2.16 18.94 -3.12
C ALA A 164 1.78 17.79 -4.08
N VAL A 165 2.77 17.04 -4.58
CA VAL A 165 2.55 15.84 -5.39
C VAL A 165 1.80 14.79 -4.56
N ALA A 166 2.22 14.52 -3.33
CA ALA A 166 1.53 13.59 -2.44
C ALA A 166 0.08 14.02 -2.17
N LEU A 167 -0.16 15.30 -1.88
CA LEU A 167 -1.51 15.85 -1.62
C LEU A 167 -2.45 15.62 -2.79
N LYS A 168 -1.98 15.88 -4.01
CA LYS A 168 -2.79 15.80 -5.22
C LYS A 168 -3.11 14.35 -5.60
N HIS A 169 -2.25 13.38 -5.27
CA HIS A 169 -2.32 12.04 -5.85
C HIS A 169 -2.92 10.96 -4.93
N PHE A 170 -2.98 11.21 -3.61
CA PHE A 170 -3.24 10.15 -2.62
C PHE A 170 -4.38 10.41 -1.61
N ASN A 171 -5.17 11.48 -1.71
CA ASN A 171 -6.30 11.73 -0.78
C ASN A 171 -5.88 11.71 0.71
N MET A 172 -4.81 12.42 1.04
CA MET A 172 -4.17 12.30 2.35
C MET A 172 -5.02 12.81 3.52
N LEU A 173 -4.92 12.16 4.68
CA LEU A 173 -5.34 12.69 5.97
C LEU A 173 -4.15 13.37 6.66
N HIS A 174 -3.00 12.72 6.66
CA HIS A 174 -1.69 13.26 7.01
C HIS A 174 -0.67 12.91 5.93
N THR A 175 0.30 13.79 5.75
CA THR A 175 1.49 13.56 4.92
C THR A 175 2.70 14.09 5.65
N TRP A 176 3.79 13.34 5.60
CA TRP A 176 5.07 13.78 6.14
C TRP A 176 6.20 13.40 5.19
N VAL A 177 7.11 14.32 4.94
CA VAL A 177 8.27 14.14 4.07
C VAL A 177 9.52 14.59 4.81
N GLY A 178 10.55 13.75 4.75
CA GLY A 178 11.86 14.08 5.27
C GLY A 178 12.93 13.72 4.26
N ILE A 179 13.86 14.64 4.01
CA ILE A 179 15.00 14.43 3.13
C ILE A 179 16.32 14.79 3.82
N ARG A 180 17.41 14.13 3.38
CA ARG A 180 18.78 14.31 3.86
C ARG A 180 19.78 14.32 2.72
N LYS A 181 20.87 15.08 2.91
CA LYS A 181 21.99 15.14 1.95
C LYS A 181 22.74 13.81 1.88
N SER A 182 23.16 13.27 3.04
CA SER A 182 23.90 12.00 3.12
C SER A 182 22.98 10.83 3.47
N PRO A 183 23.14 9.64 2.86
CA PRO A 183 22.40 8.43 3.24
C PRO A 183 22.55 7.97 4.69
N THR A 184 23.56 8.47 5.42
CA THR A 184 23.78 8.15 6.83
C THR A 184 23.54 9.34 7.76
N GLY A 185 23.20 10.50 7.19
CA GLY A 185 22.95 11.73 7.95
C GLY A 185 21.55 11.79 8.55
N GLU A 186 21.33 12.81 9.37
CA GLU A 186 19.99 13.16 9.85
C GLU A 186 19.12 13.72 8.73
N LEU A 187 17.80 13.55 8.85
CA LEU A 187 16.84 14.27 8.01
C LEU A 187 16.95 15.76 8.32
N THR A 188 17.37 16.56 7.34
CA THR A 188 17.65 17.99 7.53
C THR A 188 16.49 18.86 7.06
N HIS A 189 15.71 18.42 6.08
CA HIS A 189 14.55 19.16 5.60
C HIS A 189 13.31 18.29 5.80
N LYS A 190 12.41 18.76 6.65
CA LYS A 190 11.22 18.03 7.08
C LYS A 190 10.00 18.91 6.84
N ILE A 191 8.92 18.31 6.36
CA ILE A 191 7.64 18.99 6.23
C ILE A 191 6.53 17.97 6.44
N GLY A 192 5.57 18.31 7.29
CA GLY A 192 4.35 17.54 7.45
C GLY A 192 3.13 18.42 7.38
N LYS A 193 2.06 17.91 6.75
CA LYS A 193 0.75 18.55 6.72
C LYS A 193 -0.38 17.58 7.00
N ARG A 194 -1.38 18.08 7.72
CA ARG A 194 -2.71 17.48 7.82
C ARG A 194 -3.56 17.90 6.62
N ARG A 195 -4.65 17.19 6.34
CA ARG A 195 -5.67 17.53 5.33
C ARG A 195 -6.16 18.98 5.44
N THR A 196 -6.24 19.51 6.65
CA THR A 196 -6.66 20.89 6.96
C THR A 196 -5.61 21.96 6.61
N GLY A 197 -4.40 21.56 6.20
CA GLY A 197 -3.27 22.45 5.95
C GLY A 197 -2.44 22.81 7.19
N GLN A 198 -2.86 22.36 8.38
CA GLN A 198 -2.07 22.48 9.61
C GLN A 198 -0.78 21.68 9.49
N SER A 199 0.31 22.22 10.05
CA SER A 199 1.57 21.48 10.13
C SER A 199 1.45 20.30 11.09
N VAL A 200 2.21 19.24 10.83
CA VAL A 200 2.33 18.07 11.70
C VAL A 200 3.79 17.66 11.77
N GLU A 201 4.27 17.44 12.98
CA GLU A 201 5.63 17.00 13.25
C GLU A 201 5.73 15.47 13.26
N LEU A 202 6.95 14.94 13.08
CA LEU A 202 7.16 13.49 12.99
C LEU A 202 6.68 12.73 14.24
N HIS A 203 6.84 13.32 15.43
CA HIS A 203 6.43 12.69 16.69
C HIS A 203 4.89 12.60 16.85
N GLU A 204 4.14 13.37 16.06
CA GLU A 204 2.68 13.30 15.99
C GLU A 204 2.19 12.24 14.99
N ILE A 205 3.08 11.63 14.20
CA ILE A 205 2.70 10.60 13.24
C ILE A 205 2.59 9.24 13.94
N LEU A 206 1.39 8.65 13.87
CA LEU A 206 1.07 7.37 14.51
C LEU A 206 2.04 6.24 14.15
N PHE A 207 2.48 6.19 12.89
CA PHE A 207 3.36 5.14 12.37
C PHE A 207 4.83 5.54 12.30
N ARG A 208 5.29 6.46 13.17
CA ARG A 208 6.70 6.93 13.21
C ARG A 208 7.73 5.80 13.26
N ASP A 209 7.48 4.74 14.04
CA ASP A 209 8.43 3.63 14.15
C ASP A 209 8.58 2.87 12.81
N LEU A 210 7.51 2.78 12.01
CA LEU A 210 7.57 2.18 10.66
C LEU A 210 8.26 3.10 9.65
N ILE A 211 8.24 4.41 9.86
CA ILE A 211 9.04 5.36 9.07
C ILE A 211 10.54 5.11 9.32
N ASP A 212 10.93 4.89 10.57
CA ASP A 212 12.31 4.57 10.95
C ASP A 212 12.74 3.20 10.39
N GLU A 213 11.85 2.21 10.40
CA GLU A 213 12.08 0.91 9.75
C GLU A 213 12.27 1.05 8.24
N ALA A 214 11.40 1.79 7.55
CA ALA A 214 11.51 2.04 6.11
C ALA A 214 12.84 2.72 5.73
N LEU A 215 13.28 3.71 6.52
CA LEU A 215 14.56 4.40 6.31
C LEU A 215 15.76 3.49 6.53
N SER A 216 15.76 2.69 7.59
CA SER A 216 16.89 1.84 7.98
C SER A 216 17.02 0.60 7.10
N ARG A 217 15.88 -0.01 6.74
CA ARG A 217 15.82 -1.27 5.97
C ARG A 217 15.60 -1.05 4.48
N GLN A 218 15.36 0.18 4.05
CA GLN A 218 15.06 0.54 2.65
C GLN A 218 13.81 -0.19 2.14
N GLU A 219 12.80 -0.26 2.98
CA GLU A 219 11.55 -0.99 2.74
C GLU A 219 10.42 -0.05 2.34
N TYR A 220 9.73 -0.39 1.26
CA TYR A 220 8.46 0.21 0.88
C TYR A 220 7.35 -0.52 1.63
N ILE A 221 6.52 0.22 2.37
CA ILE A 221 5.55 -0.36 3.30
C ILE A 221 4.14 0.12 2.93
N LEU A 222 3.22 -0.83 2.75
CA LEU A 222 1.78 -0.60 2.73
C LEU A 222 1.17 -1.12 4.03
N ILE A 223 0.57 -0.21 4.79
CA ILE A 223 -0.25 -0.51 5.95
C ILE A 223 -1.70 -0.70 5.45
N PRO A 224 -2.25 -1.92 5.52
CA PRO A 224 -3.58 -2.23 4.97
C PRO A 224 -4.72 -1.62 5.82
N ILE A 225 -5.97 -1.97 5.50
CA ILE A 225 -7.20 -1.47 6.12
C ILE A 225 -7.28 -1.60 7.65
N LEU A 226 -7.06 -0.53 8.40
CA LEU A 226 -7.05 -0.61 9.85
C LEU A 226 -8.42 -1.01 10.45
N PRO A 227 -8.47 -1.88 11.49
CA PRO A 227 -9.70 -2.26 12.18
C PRO A 227 -10.43 -1.05 12.75
N LYS A 228 -11.76 -0.99 12.57
CA LYS A 228 -12.59 0.13 13.02
C LYS A 228 -12.72 0.20 14.54
N GLU A 229 -12.48 -0.91 15.23
CA GLU A 229 -12.63 -1.05 16.67
C GLU A 229 -11.48 -0.41 17.45
N LYS A 230 -10.39 -0.02 16.77
CA LYS A 230 -9.26 0.69 17.38
C LYS A 230 -9.22 2.13 16.90
N ILE A 231 -8.95 3.05 17.83
CA ILE A 231 -8.86 4.48 17.57
C ILE A 231 -7.47 4.77 16.97
N TYR A 232 -7.36 4.67 15.65
CA TYR A 232 -6.15 5.01 14.90
C TYR A 232 -6.21 6.43 14.32
N GLU A 233 -6.67 7.41 15.09
CA GLU A 233 -6.88 8.80 14.61
C GLU A 233 -7.76 8.90 13.35
N ARG A 234 -8.69 7.96 13.16
CA ARG A 234 -9.49 7.81 11.93
C ARG A 234 -8.65 7.55 10.67
N ILE A 235 -7.48 6.95 10.79
CA ILE A 235 -6.70 6.48 9.64
C ILE A 235 -7.33 5.20 9.07
N ARG A 236 -7.45 5.12 7.75
CA ARG A 236 -7.89 3.92 7.03
C ARG A 236 -6.74 3.03 6.62
N SER A 237 -5.67 3.61 6.08
CA SER A 237 -4.50 2.92 5.54
C SER A 237 -3.35 3.93 5.37
N ALA A 238 -2.12 3.45 5.23
CA ALA A 238 -0.95 4.30 5.02
C ALA A 238 0.07 3.66 4.08
N LEU A 239 0.88 4.51 3.44
CA LEU A 239 2.03 4.14 2.62
C LEU A 239 3.28 4.82 3.17
N ILE A 240 4.39 4.09 3.15
CA ILE A 240 5.72 4.60 3.51
C ILE A 240 6.67 4.21 2.39
N ALA A 241 7.34 5.21 1.82
CA ALA A 241 8.24 5.00 0.69
C ALA A 241 9.58 5.69 0.94
N PRO A 242 10.68 4.93 1.09
CA PRO A 242 12.01 5.50 1.13
C PRO A 242 12.37 6.13 -0.22
N ILE A 243 13.16 7.20 -0.16
CA ILE A 243 13.72 7.88 -1.32
C ILE A 243 15.12 7.30 -1.55
N LEU A 244 15.22 6.31 -2.44
CA LEU A 244 16.47 5.64 -2.75
C LEU A 244 17.16 6.29 -3.96
N SER A 245 18.47 6.48 -3.88
CA SER A 245 19.33 6.85 -5.00
C SER A 245 20.41 5.77 -5.19
N MET A 246 21.25 5.92 -6.21
CA MET A 246 22.41 5.02 -6.41
C MET A 246 23.39 5.02 -5.23
N THR A 247 23.37 6.05 -4.37
CA THR A 247 24.26 6.17 -3.21
C THR A 247 23.60 5.73 -1.89
N GLY A 248 22.31 5.43 -1.88
CA GLY A 248 21.57 4.93 -0.72
C GLY A 248 20.26 5.67 -0.44
N CYS A 249 19.73 5.55 0.78
CA CYS A 249 18.45 6.14 1.17
C CYS A 249 18.60 7.59 1.64
N HIS A 250 18.04 8.55 0.91
CA HIS A 250 18.14 9.98 1.21
C HIS A 250 16.88 10.61 1.81
N GLY A 251 15.89 9.80 2.20
CA GLY A 251 14.68 10.34 2.79
C GLY A 251 13.53 9.35 2.75
N VAL A 252 12.35 9.85 3.09
CA VAL A 252 11.12 9.06 3.15
C VAL A 252 9.91 9.96 2.91
N ILE A 253 8.89 9.38 2.28
CA ILE A 253 7.55 9.94 2.16
C ILE A 253 6.61 9.03 2.94
N TYR A 254 5.88 9.62 3.90
CA TYR A 254 4.78 9.00 4.62
C TYR A 254 3.47 9.65 4.19
N ILE A 255 2.46 8.83 3.91
CA ILE A 255 1.09 9.28 3.64
C ILE A 255 0.09 8.33 4.29
N ASP A 256 -0.96 8.87 4.89
CA ASP A 256 -2.13 8.12 5.33
C ASP A 256 -3.42 8.74 4.78
N ASN A 257 -4.54 8.05 4.89
CA ASN A 257 -5.85 8.57 4.51
C ASN A 257 -6.94 8.28 5.55
N ALA A 258 -8.09 8.92 5.40
CA ALA A 258 -9.12 8.89 6.43
C ALA A 258 -9.99 7.63 6.34
N ALA A 259 -10.61 7.25 7.46
CA ALA A 259 -11.47 6.08 7.64
C ALA A 259 -12.60 5.97 6.59
N GLU A 260 -13.07 7.12 6.11
CA GLU A 260 -14.07 7.31 5.06
C GLU A 260 -13.54 7.12 3.62
N ASP A 261 -12.23 7.15 3.42
CA ASP A 261 -11.59 6.94 2.13
C ASP A 261 -11.44 5.44 1.81
N ASN A 262 -11.08 5.14 0.57
CA ASN A 262 -10.63 3.79 0.21
C ASN A 262 -9.26 3.56 0.84
N HIS A 263 -8.97 2.36 1.33
CA HIS A 263 -7.59 2.05 1.73
C HIS A 263 -6.68 2.07 0.50
N TYR A 264 -5.37 2.23 0.73
CA TYR A 264 -4.41 2.18 -0.35
C TYR A 264 -4.22 0.74 -0.83
N SER A 265 -4.14 0.60 -2.15
CA SER A 265 -3.85 -0.66 -2.82
C SER A 265 -2.34 -0.85 -3.03
N LEU A 266 -1.95 -2.05 -3.47
CA LEU A 266 -0.58 -2.29 -3.95
C LEU A 266 -0.23 -1.41 -5.15
N THR A 267 -1.18 -1.17 -6.04
CA THR A 267 -1.00 -0.29 -7.18
C THR A 267 -0.72 1.16 -6.76
N ASP A 268 -1.23 1.60 -5.61
CA ASP A 268 -0.88 2.91 -5.04
C ASP A 268 0.54 2.91 -4.45
N LEU A 269 0.97 1.80 -3.80
CA LEU A 269 2.35 1.64 -3.35
C LEU A 269 3.33 1.65 -4.53
N ASP A 270 3.03 0.90 -5.59
CA ASP A 270 3.84 0.83 -6.81
C ASP A 270 3.94 2.19 -7.51
N TYR A 271 2.85 2.94 -7.54
CA TYR A 271 2.87 4.29 -8.06
C TYR A 271 3.77 5.23 -7.23
N LEU A 272 3.74 5.10 -5.89
CA LEU A 272 4.62 5.85 -5.01
C LEU A 272 6.09 5.40 -5.14
N MET A 273 6.35 4.12 -5.37
CA MET A 273 7.68 3.57 -5.69
C MET A 273 8.25 4.21 -6.97
N LEU A 274 7.44 4.32 -8.03
CA LEU A 274 7.85 4.99 -9.28
C LEU A 274 8.14 6.49 -9.07
N LEU A 275 7.29 7.18 -8.31
CA LEU A 275 7.52 8.60 -7.98
C LEU A 275 8.82 8.77 -7.20
N THR A 276 9.03 8.00 -6.13
CA THR A 276 10.23 8.10 -5.28
C THR A 276 11.51 7.70 -6.01
N THR A 277 11.44 6.85 -7.04
CA THR A 277 12.56 6.59 -7.94
C THR A 277 13.01 7.86 -8.65
N ALA A 278 12.06 8.60 -9.24
CA ALA A 278 12.38 9.87 -9.92
C ALA A 278 12.87 10.94 -8.94
N VAL A 279 12.33 10.97 -7.72
CA VAL A 279 12.82 11.83 -6.64
C VAL A 279 14.28 11.48 -6.34
N GLY A 280 14.60 10.20 -6.14
CA GLY A 280 15.93 9.70 -5.86
C GLY A 280 16.97 10.05 -6.92
N VAL A 281 16.60 10.00 -8.20
CA VAL A 281 17.45 10.47 -9.31
C VAL A 281 17.77 11.97 -9.16
N ARG A 282 16.77 12.78 -8.83
CA ARG A 282 16.93 14.24 -8.68
C ARG A 282 17.74 14.65 -7.43
N MET A 283 17.74 13.83 -6.37
CA MET A 283 18.45 14.11 -5.12
C MET A 283 19.94 14.41 -5.32
N LYS A 284 20.62 13.70 -6.24
CA LYS A 284 22.06 13.89 -6.49
C LYS A 284 22.37 15.31 -6.97
N GLU A 285 21.56 15.83 -7.88
CA GLU A 285 21.75 17.16 -8.46
C GLU A 285 21.31 18.28 -7.51
N LEU A 286 20.32 18.00 -6.67
CA LEU A 286 19.79 18.96 -5.70
C LEU A 286 20.85 19.35 -4.67
N PHE A 287 21.62 18.39 -4.16
CA PHE A 287 22.65 18.64 -3.14
C PHE A 287 24.07 18.88 -3.69
N ALA A 288 24.31 18.61 -4.98
CA ALA A 288 25.56 18.98 -5.64
C ALA A 288 25.70 20.48 -5.92
N LYS A 289 24.58 21.23 -5.87
CA LYS A 289 24.55 22.69 -6.07
C LYS A 289 24.62 23.49 -4.76
N ASP A 290 24.83 22.82 -3.63
CA ASP A 290 24.91 23.46 -2.32
C ASP A 290 26.30 24.11 -2.11
N PRO A 291 26.41 25.45 -2.02
CA PRO A 291 27.68 26.19 -2.06
C PRO A 291 28.62 25.97 -0.87
N HIS A 292 28.25 25.16 0.12
CA HIS A 292 29.05 24.89 1.32
C HIS A 292 29.84 23.56 1.30
N GLU A 293 30.02 22.92 0.14
CA GLU A 293 30.89 21.75 0.04
C GLU A 293 32.36 22.17 -0.15
N PRO A 294 33.27 21.92 0.83
CA PRO A 294 34.69 22.11 0.58
C PRO A 294 35.11 21.15 -0.52
N GLN A 295 35.62 21.70 -1.62
CA GLN A 295 36.20 20.91 -2.70
C GLN A 295 37.29 20.01 -2.10
N LYS A 296 37.02 18.71 -1.99
CA LYS A 296 38.08 17.75 -1.77
C LYS A 296 38.85 17.65 -3.09
N GLU A 297 40.02 18.28 -3.13
CA GLU A 297 41.00 18.05 -4.19
C GLU A 297 41.25 16.54 -4.32
N SER A 298 41.10 16.04 -5.54
CA SER A 298 41.40 14.66 -5.91
C SER A 298 42.92 14.42 -5.85
N PRO A 299 43.41 13.37 -5.18
CA PRO A 299 44.86 13.11 -5.04
C PRO A 299 45.49 12.50 -6.31
N HIS A 300 44.96 12.75 -7.51
CA HIS A 300 45.41 12.07 -8.73
C HIS A 300 46.39 12.84 -9.62
N ASP A 301 46.90 14.00 -9.19
CA ASP A 301 47.83 14.80 -10.01
C ASP A 301 49.29 14.73 -9.55
N ALA A 302 49.75 13.53 -9.19
CA ALA A 302 51.14 13.29 -8.80
C ALA A 302 51.72 12.02 -9.43
N THR A 303 51.56 11.81 -10.74
CA THR A 303 52.53 10.99 -11.49
C THR A 303 52.52 11.26 -13.00
N ARG A 304 53.13 12.37 -13.43
CA ARG A 304 53.78 12.42 -14.75
C ARG A 304 55.08 13.24 -14.63
N ILE A 305 56.09 12.77 -15.36
CA ILE A 305 57.49 13.24 -15.44
C ILE A 305 58.32 12.60 -14.31
N SER A 306 59.25 11.67 -14.61
CA SER A 306 60.48 11.93 -15.37
C SER A 306 60.99 10.73 -16.20
N VAL A 307 61.78 11.09 -17.20
CA VAL A 307 62.62 10.31 -18.13
C VAL A 307 63.40 9.18 -17.46
#